data_AF-A0AAJ5ZJY2-F1
#
_entry.id   AF-A0AAJ5ZJY2-F1
#
_cell.length_a   1.000
_cell.length_b   1.000
_cell.length_c   1.000
_cell.angle_alpha   90.00
_cell.angle_beta   90.00
_cell.angle_gamma   90.00
#
_symmetry.space_group_name_H-M   'P 1'
#
loop_
_entity.id
_entity.type
_entity.pdbx_description
1 polymer ?
#
loop_
_entity_poly.entity_id
_entity_poly.type
_entity_poly.pdbx_seq_one_letter_code
_entity_poly.pdbx_strand_id
1 'polypeptide(L)'
;MSTDNRNSANEEAAKETFDEFRSSFSYGSRTDLLFKFLKSGSEQLADDFLTEILDLTGDLIDNGDTAPIVEAIVRAQSEAYSGPGNFEYDSKPFAILDQPVSESKIALLTTTGHFAHGDDPKPFGMDGLTQEQVVKMTSEFGKADPVLSEIPTTTSVNETMVRHGGYDIRATAADRNVSLPIDRMNELADEGVIGEFVSPAYSFVGLASQLRLRKEIAPAWAAKAKAGGAQAAVLIPI
;
A
#
# COMPACT_ATOMS: atom_id res chain seq x y z
N MET A 1 -27.47 15.72 54.90
CA MET A 1 -26.86 14.38 54.76
C MET A 1 -26.89 14.04 53.28
N SER A 2 -25.78 14.32 52.61
CA SER A 2 -25.58 14.02 51.19
C SER A 2 -24.67 12.79 51.13
N THR A 3 -25.15 11.71 50.52
CA THR A 3 -24.32 10.55 50.20
C THR A 3 -24.14 10.55 48.69
N ASP A 4 -23.05 11.19 48.31
CA ASP A 4 -22.49 11.29 46.96
C ASP A 4 -21.92 9.91 46.59
N ASN A 5 -22.69 9.08 45.89
CA ASN A 5 -22.25 7.75 45.46
C ASN A 5 -21.53 7.88 44.11
N ARG A 6 -20.32 8.45 44.13
CA ARG A 6 -19.40 8.37 43.00
C ARG A 6 -18.82 6.95 42.95
N ASN A 7 -19.47 6.11 42.16
CA ASN A 7 -18.88 4.87 41.66
C ASN A 7 -17.68 5.27 40.78
N SER A 8 -16.49 5.31 41.38
CA SER A 8 -15.24 5.36 40.66
C SER A 8 -15.01 4.01 39.99
N ALA A 9 -15.57 3.83 38.80
CA ALA A 9 -15.13 2.80 37.88
C ALA A 9 -13.72 3.19 37.39
N ASN A 10 -12.72 2.85 38.19
CA ASN A 10 -11.36 2.72 37.72
C ASN A 10 -11.32 1.38 36.98
N GLU A 11 -11.69 1.37 35.71
CA GLU A 11 -11.29 0.30 34.80
C GLU A 11 -9.76 0.38 34.71
N GLU A 12 -9.06 -0.46 35.48
CA GLU A 12 -7.66 -0.77 35.20
C GLU A 12 -7.62 -1.27 33.75
N ALA A 13 -7.15 -0.43 32.83
CA ALA A 13 -6.91 -0.83 31.46
C ALA A 13 -6.05 -2.11 31.51
N ALA A 14 -6.59 -3.20 30.96
CA ALA A 14 -5.92 -4.49 30.93
C ALA A 14 -4.50 -4.29 30.35
N LYS A 15 -3.49 -4.84 31.04
CA LYS A 15 -2.10 -4.74 30.58
C LYS A 15 -1.97 -5.52 29.28
N GLU A 16 -1.56 -4.83 28.22
CA GLU A 16 -1.24 -5.42 26.93
C GLU A 16 -0.11 -6.46 27.07
N THR A 17 -0.32 -7.63 26.49
CA THR A 17 0.68 -8.69 26.36
C THR A 17 1.61 -8.41 25.18
N PHE A 18 2.80 -9.03 25.17
CA PHE A 18 3.73 -8.86 24.06
C PHE A 18 3.14 -9.34 22.71
N ASP A 19 2.37 -10.43 22.72
CA ASP A 19 1.72 -10.91 21.49
C ASP A 19 0.61 -9.97 20.98
N GLU A 20 -0.16 -9.35 21.88
CA GLU A 20 -1.13 -8.31 21.52
C GLU A 20 -0.43 -7.09 20.91
N PHE A 21 0.70 -6.66 21.50
CA PHE A 21 1.52 -5.59 20.95
C PHE A 21 1.99 -5.91 19.52
N ARG A 22 2.65 -7.06 19.30
CA ARG A 22 3.15 -7.46 17.98
C ARG A 22 2.01 -7.60 16.95
N SER A 23 0.90 -8.19 17.38
CA SER A 23 -0.28 -8.38 16.52
C SER A 23 -0.92 -7.06 16.10
N SER A 24 -0.79 -6.01 16.91
CA SER A 24 -1.40 -4.69 16.63
C SER A 24 -0.84 -3.99 15.39
N PHE A 25 0.34 -4.39 14.89
CA PHE A 25 0.98 -3.84 13.69
C PHE A 25 0.36 -4.32 12.37
N SER A 26 -0.47 -5.36 12.40
CA SER A 26 -1.11 -5.91 11.20
C SER A 26 -2.63 -5.76 11.28
N TYR A 27 -3.16 -4.72 10.65
CA TYR A 27 -4.58 -4.38 10.65
C TYR A 27 -5.15 -4.14 12.05
N GLY A 28 -4.28 -3.74 13.00
CA GLY A 28 -4.64 -3.39 14.37
C GLY A 28 -4.46 -1.90 14.65
N SER A 29 -4.37 -1.55 15.94
CA SER A 29 -4.26 -0.18 16.43
C SER A 29 -2.93 0.51 16.05
N ARG A 30 -1.90 -0.24 15.68
CA ARG A 30 -0.57 0.26 15.31
C ARG A 30 -0.17 -0.14 13.89
N THR A 31 -1.15 -0.22 12.98
CA THR A 31 -0.90 -0.66 11.60
C THR A 31 0.26 0.10 10.96
N ASP A 32 1.30 -0.64 10.57
CA ASP A 32 2.51 -0.10 9.96
C ASP A 32 3.07 -1.15 9.00
N LEU A 33 3.26 -0.79 7.73
CA LEU A 33 3.76 -1.74 6.72
C LEU A 33 5.20 -2.19 7.00
N LEU A 34 6.04 -1.32 7.59
CA LEU A 34 7.43 -1.65 7.87
C LEU A 34 7.57 -2.71 8.97
N PHE A 35 6.63 -2.74 9.91
CA PHE A 35 6.67 -3.61 11.09
C PHE A 35 5.52 -4.64 11.14
N LYS A 36 4.70 -4.71 10.08
CA LYS A 36 3.60 -5.69 9.96
C LYS A 36 4.06 -7.13 10.19
N PHE A 37 5.30 -7.43 9.81
CA PHE A 37 5.93 -8.73 9.95
C PHE A 37 6.01 -9.22 11.40
N LEU A 38 5.97 -8.32 12.39
CA LEU A 38 6.00 -8.69 13.81
C LEU A 38 4.87 -9.65 14.19
N LYS A 39 3.71 -9.56 13.53
CA LYS A 39 2.61 -10.52 13.72
C LYS A 39 2.92 -11.91 13.13
N SER A 40 3.57 -11.94 11.97
CA SER A 40 3.85 -13.17 11.22
C SER A 40 5.08 -13.90 11.75
N GLY A 41 6.04 -13.17 12.30
CA GLY A 41 7.26 -13.70 12.90
C GLY A 41 7.02 -14.38 14.24
N SER A 42 8.01 -15.17 14.67
CA SER A 42 8.03 -15.75 16.01
C SER A 42 8.17 -14.68 17.09
N GLU A 43 7.81 -15.02 18.34
CA GLU A 43 8.05 -14.14 19.48
C GLU A 43 9.54 -13.80 19.63
N GLN A 44 10.41 -14.80 19.44
CA GLN A 44 11.86 -14.64 19.49
C GLN A 44 12.38 -13.68 18.41
N LEU A 45 11.89 -13.80 17.18
CA LEU A 45 12.29 -12.89 16.10
C LEU A 45 11.94 -11.43 16.44
N ALA A 46 10.79 -11.21 17.05
CA ALA A 46 10.40 -9.87 17.46
C ALA A 46 11.23 -9.34 18.64
N ASP A 47 11.55 -10.21 19.61
CA ASP A 47 12.43 -9.88 20.74
C ASP A 47 13.84 -9.50 20.27
N ASP A 48 14.44 -10.33 19.43
CA ASP A 48 15.76 -10.09 18.83
C ASP A 48 15.77 -8.80 18.00
N PHE A 49 14.74 -8.61 17.17
CA PHE A 49 14.60 -7.42 16.34
C PHE A 49 14.47 -6.14 17.17
N LEU A 50 13.63 -6.13 18.21
CA LEU A 50 13.45 -4.94 19.05
C LEU A 50 14.73 -4.60 19.81
N THR A 51 15.46 -5.61 20.28
CA THR A 51 16.77 -5.43 20.92
C THR A 51 17.76 -4.79 19.95
N GLU A 52 17.88 -5.36 18.75
CA GLU A 52 18.78 -4.84 17.72
C GLU A 52 18.44 -3.39 17.31
N ILE A 53 17.15 -3.06 17.14
CA ILE A 53 16.74 -1.70 16.79
C ILE A 53 17.09 -0.68 17.88
N LEU A 54 17.01 -1.06 19.16
CA LEU A 54 17.43 -0.18 20.25
C LEU A 54 18.94 0.09 20.21
N ASP A 55 19.75 -0.93 19.96
CA ASP A 55 21.20 -0.80 19.83
C ASP A 55 21.57 0.08 18.62
N LEU A 56 20.97 -0.22 17.45
CA LEU A 56 21.21 0.53 16.21
C LEU A 56 20.72 1.98 16.28
N THR A 57 19.75 2.28 17.14
CA THR A 57 19.34 3.67 17.40
C THR A 57 20.46 4.45 18.10
N GLY A 58 21.22 3.80 18.99
CA GLY A 58 22.42 4.38 19.58
C GLY A 58 23.48 4.70 18.52
N ASP A 59 23.76 3.72 17.65
CA ASP A 59 24.72 3.91 16.55
C ASP A 59 24.31 5.04 15.61
N LEU A 60 23.03 5.11 15.24
CA LEU A 60 22.48 6.19 14.41
C LEU A 60 22.70 7.58 15.03
N ILE A 61 22.51 7.71 16.35
CA ILE A 61 22.74 8.99 17.04
C ILE A 61 24.21 9.40 16.96
N ASP A 62 25.12 8.43 17.05
CA ASP A 62 26.56 8.68 17.07
C ASP A 62 27.15 8.96 15.68
N ASN A 63 26.65 8.29 14.64
CA ASN A 63 27.27 8.32 13.30
C ASN A 63 26.35 8.81 12.17
N GLY A 64 25.04 8.91 12.40
CA GLY A 64 24.06 9.36 11.40
C GLY A 64 23.73 8.36 10.28
N ASP A 65 24.25 7.12 10.35
CA ASP A 65 24.06 6.10 9.34
C ASP A 65 22.78 5.28 9.61
N THR A 66 21.83 5.35 8.67
CA THR A 66 20.56 4.63 8.75
C THR A 66 20.60 3.26 8.08
N ALA A 67 21.65 2.95 7.29
CA ALA A 67 21.72 1.72 6.52
C ALA A 67 21.60 0.45 7.39
N PRO A 68 22.26 0.34 8.56
CA PRO A 68 22.11 -0.83 9.42
C PRO A 68 20.67 -1.07 9.89
N ILE A 69 19.91 -0.01 10.19
CA ILE A 69 18.51 -0.12 10.61
C ILE A 69 17.66 -0.67 9.46
N VAL A 70 17.89 -0.17 8.24
CA VAL A 70 17.20 -0.66 7.04
C VAL A 70 17.51 -2.14 6.81
N GLU A 71 18.77 -2.54 6.92
CA GLU A 71 19.20 -3.93 6.77
C GLU A 71 18.56 -4.86 7.82
N ALA A 72 18.48 -4.43 9.08
CA ALA A 72 17.83 -5.18 10.15
C ALA A 72 16.34 -5.40 9.86
N ILE A 73 15.63 -4.34 9.41
CA ILE A 73 14.22 -4.43 9.00
C ILE A 73 14.04 -5.42 7.85
N VAL A 74 14.86 -5.32 6.79
CA VAL A 74 14.78 -6.20 5.62
C VAL A 74 15.04 -7.66 6.00
N ARG A 75 16.06 -7.91 6.83
CA ARG A 75 16.39 -9.26 7.31
C ARG A 75 15.24 -9.85 8.12
N ALA A 76 14.73 -9.12 9.10
CA ALA A 76 13.64 -9.60 9.96
C ALA A 76 12.34 -9.83 9.17
N GLN A 77 12.00 -8.95 8.22
CA GLN A 77 10.87 -9.16 7.30
C GLN A 77 11.05 -10.43 6.45
N SER A 78 12.24 -10.63 5.88
CA SER A 78 12.53 -11.80 5.04
C SER A 78 12.41 -13.10 5.82
N GLU A 79 12.84 -13.11 7.08
CA GLU A 79 12.72 -14.26 7.97
C GLU A 79 11.25 -14.53 8.35
N ALA A 80 10.51 -13.48 8.77
CA ALA A 80 9.11 -13.61 9.16
C ALA A 80 8.18 -14.07 8.03
N TYR A 81 8.52 -13.73 6.78
CA TYR A 81 7.77 -14.14 5.59
C TYR A 81 8.38 -15.34 4.87
N SER A 82 9.40 -15.96 5.47
CA SER A 82 10.00 -17.16 4.89
C SER A 82 9.00 -18.33 4.88
N GLY A 83 9.03 -19.10 3.80
CA GLY A 83 8.14 -20.25 3.61
C GLY A 83 7.49 -20.28 2.22
N PRO A 84 6.88 -21.41 1.85
CA PRO A 84 6.15 -21.50 0.59
C PRO A 84 4.95 -20.54 0.63
N GLY A 85 4.79 -19.76 -0.43
CA GLY A 85 3.57 -18.99 -0.63
C GLY A 85 2.36 -19.92 -0.74
N ASN A 86 1.19 -19.46 -0.30
CA ASN A 86 -0.05 -20.25 -0.32
C ASN A 86 -0.74 -20.28 -1.69
N PHE A 87 -0.11 -19.72 -2.74
CA PHE A 87 -0.72 -19.56 -4.05
C PHE A 87 0.16 -20.18 -5.13
N GLU A 88 -0.34 -21.26 -5.73
CA GLU A 88 0.17 -21.82 -6.97
C GLU A 88 -0.72 -21.35 -8.13
N TYR A 89 -0.09 -20.88 -9.20
CA TYR A 89 -0.78 -20.45 -10.40
C TYR A 89 -0.27 -21.25 -11.59
N ASP A 90 -1.19 -21.79 -12.41
CA ASP A 90 -0.86 -22.56 -13.61
C ASP A 90 -0.14 -21.71 -14.68
N SER A 91 -0.28 -20.39 -14.61
CA SER A 91 0.32 -19.44 -15.54
C SER A 91 0.84 -18.20 -14.82
N LYS A 92 1.80 -17.53 -15.44
CA LYS A 92 2.33 -16.25 -14.96
C LYS A 92 1.65 -15.10 -15.72
N PRO A 93 1.38 -13.94 -15.09
CA PRO A 93 0.74 -12.81 -15.74
C PRO A 93 1.68 -12.02 -16.66
N PHE A 94 2.64 -12.69 -17.31
CA PHE A 94 3.61 -12.06 -18.20
C PHE A 94 3.23 -12.36 -19.65
N ALA A 95 3.09 -11.30 -20.44
CA ALA A 95 3.01 -11.39 -21.89
C ALA A 95 4.40 -11.08 -22.47
N ILE A 96 4.78 -11.82 -23.52
CA ILE A 96 5.95 -11.45 -24.32
C ILE A 96 5.53 -10.28 -25.20
N LEU A 97 6.32 -9.21 -25.21
CA LEU A 97 6.11 -8.08 -26.11
C LEU A 97 6.58 -8.46 -27.52
N ASP A 98 5.79 -8.12 -28.53
CA ASP A 98 6.09 -8.40 -29.94
C ASP A 98 7.15 -7.42 -30.52
N GLN A 99 7.62 -6.48 -29.71
CA GLN A 99 8.53 -5.40 -30.11
C GLN A 99 9.40 -4.97 -28.91
N PRO A 100 10.50 -4.23 -29.13
CA PRO A 100 11.34 -3.71 -28.05
C PRO A 100 10.56 -2.86 -27.04
N VAL A 101 10.98 -2.91 -25.77
CA VAL A 101 10.37 -2.09 -24.70
C VAL A 101 10.47 -0.59 -25.03
N SER A 102 11.61 -0.17 -25.60
CA SER A 102 11.87 1.20 -26.06
C SER A 102 10.96 1.67 -27.21
N GLU A 103 10.21 0.76 -27.84
CA GLU A 103 9.23 1.07 -28.88
C GLU A 103 7.78 0.86 -28.37
N SER A 104 7.63 0.45 -27.11
CA SER A 104 6.36 0.06 -26.53
C SER A 104 5.67 1.17 -25.74
N LYS A 105 4.36 1.24 -25.90
CA LYS A 105 3.45 2.10 -25.14
C LYS A 105 3.01 1.38 -23.87
N ILE A 106 3.42 1.90 -22.72
CA ILE A 106 3.25 1.26 -21.42
C ILE A 106 2.23 2.03 -20.60
N ALA A 107 1.22 1.35 -20.06
CA ALA A 107 0.30 1.92 -19.07
C ALA A 107 0.80 1.66 -17.63
N LEU A 108 0.26 2.41 -16.67
CA LEU A 108 0.47 2.18 -15.24
C LEU A 108 -0.88 1.86 -14.57
N LEU A 109 -0.97 0.74 -13.87
CA LEU A 109 -2.14 0.34 -13.07
C LEU A 109 -1.69 -0.05 -11.67
N THR A 110 -2.27 0.59 -10.66
CA THR A 110 -1.84 0.45 -9.26
C THR A 110 -3.02 0.19 -8.33
N THR A 111 -2.79 -0.48 -7.20
CA THR A 111 -3.81 -0.71 -6.15
C THR A 111 -3.66 0.24 -4.95
N THR A 112 -2.95 1.34 -5.17
CA THR A 112 -2.48 2.27 -4.14
C THR A 112 -3.56 3.18 -3.54
N GLY A 113 -4.70 3.41 -4.23
CA GLY A 113 -5.76 4.31 -3.76
C GLY A 113 -5.48 5.81 -4.00
N HIS A 114 -4.60 6.14 -4.94
CA HIS A 114 -4.39 7.51 -5.40
C HIS A 114 -5.49 8.00 -6.34
N PHE A 115 -5.69 9.30 -6.36
CA PHE A 115 -6.58 10.04 -7.26
C PHE A 115 -6.10 11.48 -7.45
N ALA A 116 -6.59 12.16 -8.49
CA ALA A 116 -6.28 13.57 -8.71
C ALA A 116 -7.09 14.45 -7.75
N HIS A 117 -6.50 15.54 -7.26
CA HIS A 117 -7.21 16.51 -6.42
C HIS A 117 -8.46 17.04 -7.15
N GLY A 118 -9.60 17.04 -6.45
CA GLY A 118 -10.91 17.37 -7.01
C GLY A 118 -11.63 16.21 -7.73
N ASP A 119 -10.99 15.07 -7.94
CA ASP A 119 -11.56 13.86 -8.54
C ASP A 119 -11.56 12.69 -7.53
N ASP A 120 -12.11 12.95 -6.34
CA ASP A 120 -12.29 11.91 -5.32
C ASP A 120 -13.17 10.78 -5.91
N PRO A 121 -12.76 9.49 -5.84
CA PRO A 121 -13.52 8.37 -6.39
C PRO A 121 -14.84 8.08 -5.66
N LYS A 122 -15.16 8.78 -4.57
CA LYS A 122 -16.41 8.67 -3.81
C LYS A 122 -16.83 7.23 -3.52
N PRO A 123 -15.98 6.44 -2.83
CA PRO A 123 -16.36 5.09 -2.46
C PRO A 123 -17.68 5.12 -1.68
N PHE A 124 -18.61 4.21 -2.01
CA PHE A 124 -19.98 4.19 -1.47
C PHE A 124 -20.82 5.44 -1.74
N GLY A 125 -20.43 6.28 -2.70
CA GLY A 125 -21.06 7.56 -2.98
C GLY A 125 -20.80 8.62 -1.89
N MET A 126 -19.80 8.41 -1.02
CA MET A 126 -19.44 9.33 0.06
C MET A 126 -18.33 10.27 -0.38
N ASP A 127 -18.55 11.57 -0.21
CA ASP A 127 -17.56 12.62 -0.46
C ASP A 127 -16.65 12.83 0.75
N GLY A 128 -15.35 13.07 0.48
CA GLY A 128 -14.45 13.67 1.46
C GLY A 128 -14.16 12.82 2.69
N LEU A 129 -14.21 11.48 2.56
CA LEU A 129 -13.77 10.60 3.66
C LEU A 129 -12.32 10.91 4.06
N THR A 130 -12.09 11.05 5.35
CA THR A 130 -10.74 11.15 5.91
C THR A 130 -10.04 9.78 5.86
N GLN A 131 -8.71 9.78 5.94
CA GLN A 131 -7.94 8.53 6.00
C GLN A 131 -8.34 7.70 7.24
N GLU A 132 -8.57 8.34 8.39
CA GLU A 132 -8.96 7.67 9.62
C GLU A 132 -10.33 6.98 9.51
N GLN A 133 -11.27 7.60 8.77
CA GLN A 133 -12.56 6.97 8.47
C GLN A 133 -12.38 5.77 7.55
N VAL A 134 -11.57 5.89 6.50
CA VAL A 134 -11.33 4.79 5.56
C VAL A 134 -10.68 3.59 6.23
N VAL A 135 -9.72 3.79 7.14
CA VAL A 135 -9.13 2.69 7.94
C VAL A 135 -10.18 1.95 8.77
N LYS A 136 -11.14 2.67 9.36
CA LYS A 136 -12.26 2.08 10.12
C LYS A 136 -13.25 1.32 9.25
N MET A 137 -13.27 1.59 7.94
CA MET A 137 -14.19 1.00 6.96
C MET A 137 -13.55 -0.14 6.14
N THR A 138 -12.40 -0.68 6.57
CA THR A 138 -11.66 -1.73 5.85
C THR A 138 -12.54 -2.93 5.45
N SER A 139 -13.47 -3.34 6.31
CA SER A 139 -14.39 -4.47 6.05
C SER A 139 -15.38 -4.17 4.92
N GLU A 140 -15.89 -2.93 4.87
CA GLU A 140 -16.80 -2.44 3.87
C GLU A 140 -16.10 -2.34 2.51
N PHE A 141 -14.90 -1.75 2.47
CA PHE A 141 -14.09 -1.66 1.25
C PHE A 141 -13.81 -3.05 0.68
N GLY A 142 -13.45 -4.03 1.51
CA GLY A 142 -13.20 -5.41 1.09
C GLY A 142 -14.40 -6.11 0.43
N LYS A 143 -15.62 -5.58 0.60
CA LYS A 143 -16.87 -6.11 0.00
C LYS A 143 -17.36 -5.27 -1.17
N ALA A 144 -16.84 -4.06 -1.35
CA ALA A 144 -17.26 -3.12 -2.36
C ALA A 144 -16.63 -3.42 -3.73
N ASP A 145 -17.25 -2.83 -4.77
CA ASP A 145 -16.58 -2.71 -6.05
C ASP A 145 -15.58 -1.56 -5.99
N PRO A 146 -14.33 -1.79 -6.41
CA PRO A 146 -13.35 -0.72 -6.45
C PRO A 146 -13.70 0.26 -7.56
N VAL A 147 -13.44 1.54 -7.31
CA VAL A 147 -13.61 2.62 -8.28
C VAL A 147 -12.25 2.93 -8.89
N LEU A 148 -12.19 2.97 -10.22
CA LEU A 148 -10.98 3.31 -10.96
C LEU A 148 -10.80 4.82 -10.99
N SER A 149 -9.68 5.29 -10.46
CA SER A 149 -9.20 6.66 -10.60
C SER A 149 -8.34 6.76 -11.87
N GLU A 150 -8.53 7.84 -12.63
CA GLU A 150 -7.83 8.13 -13.87
C GLU A 150 -7.02 9.40 -13.68
N ILE A 151 -5.71 9.26 -13.49
CA ILE A 151 -4.81 10.36 -13.15
C ILE A 151 -4.01 10.73 -14.40
N PRO A 152 -4.20 11.93 -14.98
CA PRO A 152 -3.34 12.40 -16.06
C PRO A 152 -1.86 12.29 -15.68
N THR A 153 -1.01 11.84 -16.61
CA THR A 153 0.44 11.67 -16.33
C THR A 153 1.17 12.99 -16.12
N THR A 154 0.50 14.10 -16.43
CA THR A 154 0.93 15.48 -16.18
C THR A 154 0.46 16.04 -14.85
N THR A 155 -0.36 15.31 -14.08
CA THR A 155 -0.80 15.74 -12.75
C THR A 155 0.43 15.90 -11.85
N SER A 156 0.54 17.06 -11.19
CA SER A 156 1.66 17.36 -10.30
C SER A 156 1.56 16.57 -8.99
N VAL A 157 2.68 16.45 -8.28
CA VAL A 157 2.72 15.82 -6.94
C VAL A 157 1.71 16.47 -5.99
N ASN A 158 1.60 17.80 -5.99
CA ASN A 158 0.71 18.55 -5.10
C ASN A 158 -0.78 18.38 -5.44
N GLU A 159 -1.10 17.99 -6.68
CA GLU A 159 -2.46 17.70 -7.14
C GLU A 159 -2.76 16.19 -7.10
N THR A 160 -1.90 15.40 -6.46
CA THR A 160 -2.07 13.96 -6.28
C THR A 160 -2.43 13.66 -4.84
N MET A 161 -3.57 13.02 -4.61
CA MET A 161 -4.05 12.62 -3.29
C MET A 161 -4.01 11.09 -3.15
N VAL A 162 -3.94 10.58 -1.93
CA VAL A 162 -4.01 9.14 -1.63
C VAL A 162 -4.94 8.88 -0.46
N ARG A 163 -5.73 7.82 -0.58
CA ARG A 163 -6.55 7.31 0.52
C ARG A 163 -6.74 5.80 0.40
N HIS A 164 -6.38 5.05 1.44
CA HIS A 164 -6.41 3.59 1.40
C HIS A 164 -6.57 2.96 2.79
N GLY A 165 -7.53 2.04 2.96
CA GLY A 165 -7.79 1.42 4.27
C GLY A 165 -6.91 0.20 4.58
N GLY A 166 -6.35 -0.42 3.54
CA GLY A 166 -5.58 -1.67 3.65
C GLY A 166 -4.10 -1.51 3.98
N TYR A 167 -3.57 -0.29 4.05
CA TYR A 167 -2.16 -0.05 4.39
C TYR A 167 -1.93 1.36 4.95
N ASP A 168 -0.77 1.57 5.57
CA ASP A 168 -0.34 2.88 6.05
C ASP A 168 0.20 3.76 4.90
N ILE A 169 -0.53 4.83 4.59
CA ILE A 169 -0.24 5.70 3.46
C ILE A 169 0.87 6.72 3.70
N ARG A 170 1.48 6.82 4.89
CA ARG A 170 2.44 7.90 5.22
C ARG A 170 3.57 8.03 4.19
N ALA A 171 4.22 6.93 3.82
CA ALA A 171 5.29 6.93 2.83
C ALA A 171 4.78 7.35 1.44
N THR A 172 3.65 6.78 1.02
CA THR A 172 2.99 7.11 -0.24
C THR A 172 2.55 8.58 -0.33
N ALA A 173 2.06 9.15 0.77
CA ALA A 173 1.65 10.54 0.86
C ALA A 173 2.85 11.49 0.85
N ALA A 174 3.99 11.06 1.39
CA ALA A 174 5.24 11.83 1.36
C ALA A 174 5.88 11.81 -0.03
N ASP A 175 5.84 10.67 -0.72
CA ASP A 175 6.28 10.53 -2.10
C ASP A 175 5.37 9.56 -2.86
N ARG A 176 4.62 10.09 -3.83
CA ARG A 176 3.72 9.30 -4.66
C ARG A 176 4.46 8.19 -5.39
N ASN A 177 5.74 8.37 -5.74
CA ASN A 177 6.49 7.40 -6.54
C ASN A 177 6.77 6.09 -5.79
N VAL A 178 6.56 6.05 -4.48
CA VAL A 178 6.59 4.82 -3.69
C VAL A 178 5.57 3.79 -4.20
N SER A 179 4.41 4.23 -4.68
CA SER A 179 3.35 3.30 -5.14
C SER A 179 2.52 3.76 -6.35
N LEU A 180 2.74 4.99 -6.83
CA LEU A 180 2.23 5.57 -8.07
C LEU A 180 3.38 6.32 -8.79
N PRO A 181 4.30 5.60 -9.44
CA PRO A 181 5.54 6.14 -10.01
C PRO A 181 5.33 6.88 -11.33
N ILE A 182 4.43 7.86 -11.37
CA ILE A 182 4.20 8.70 -12.57
C ILE A 182 5.50 9.38 -13.00
N ASP A 183 6.28 9.92 -12.04
CA ASP A 183 7.50 10.66 -12.38
C ASP A 183 8.55 9.71 -12.94
N ARG A 184 8.72 8.51 -12.35
CA ARG A 184 9.65 7.50 -12.87
C ARG A 184 9.23 7.01 -14.25
N MET A 185 7.92 6.85 -14.50
CA MET A 185 7.42 6.45 -15.81
C MET A 185 7.65 7.53 -16.88
N ASN A 186 7.48 8.80 -16.54
CA ASN A 186 7.83 9.91 -17.42
C ASN A 186 9.34 9.94 -17.71
N GLU A 187 10.20 9.80 -16.69
CA GLU A 187 11.66 9.72 -16.85
C GLU A 187 12.07 8.57 -17.79
N LEU A 188 11.49 7.38 -17.62
CA LEU A 188 11.75 6.24 -18.51
C LEU A 188 11.35 6.50 -19.97
N ALA A 189 10.29 7.28 -20.20
CA ALA A 189 9.88 7.66 -21.55
C ALA A 189 10.84 8.72 -22.14
N ASP A 190 11.20 9.73 -21.35
CA ASP A 190 12.12 10.80 -21.75
C ASP A 190 13.52 10.25 -22.08
N GLU A 191 13.99 9.25 -21.33
CA GLU A 191 15.25 8.55 -21.56
C GLU A 191 15.19 7.52 -22.71
N GLY A 192 14.00 7.27 -23.28
CA GLY A 192 13.78 6.29 -24.36
C GLY A 192 13.89 4.83 -23.91
N VAL A 193 13.82 4.56 -22.60
CA VAL A 193 13.78 3.20 -22.06
C VAL A 193 12.46 2.52 -22.43
N ILE A 194 11.36 3.28 -22.39
CA ILE A 194 10.06 2.91 -22.96
C ILE A 194 9.72 3.83 -24.13
N GLY A 195 8.90 3.36 -25.06
CA GLY A 195 8.50 4.17 -26.21
C GLY A 195 7.54 5.30 -25.84
N GLU A 196 6.59 5.03 -24.94
CA GLU A 196 5.63 6.02 -24.47
C GLU A 196 5.03 5.60 -23.12
N PHE A 197 4.83 6.56 -22.21
CA PHE A 197 3.95 6.37 -21.06
C PHE A 197 2.52 6.77 -21.41
N VAL A 198 1.61 5.79 -21.44
CA VAL A 198 0.20 6.00 -21.79
C VAL A 198 -0.53 6.69 -20.64
N SER A 199 -1.17 7.82 -20.95
CA SER A 199 -2.08 8.53 -20.06
C SER A 199 -3.54 8.06 -20.23
N PRO A 200 -4.33 7.97 -19.15
CA PRO A 200 -3.97 8.25 -17.75
C PRO A 200 -3.26 7.09 -17.05
N ALA A 201 -2.58 7.40 -15.94
CA ALA A 201 -2.21 6.42 -14.93
C ALA A 201 -3.47 5.99 -14.15
N TYR A 202 -3.61 4.70 -13.91
CA TYR A 202 -4.78 4.14 -13.25
C TYR A 202 -4.46 3.71 -11.82
N SER A 203 -5.37 4.02 -10.91
CA SER A 203 -5.27 3.68 -9.49
C SER A 203 -6.63 3.28 -8.93
N PHE A 204 -6.66 2.34 -8.00
CA PHE A 204 -7.85 1.99 -7.23
C PHE A 204 -7.46 1.46 -5.85
N VAL A 205 -8.42 1.31 -4.95
CA VAL A 205 -8.20 0.66 -3.65
C VAL A 205 -8.22 -0.86 -3.83
N GLY A 206 -7.08 -1.52 -3.62
CA GLY A 206 -6.94 -2.98 -3.82
C GLY A 206 -7.69 -3.85 -2.82
N LEU A 207 -8.06 -3.26 -1.69
CA LEU A 207 -8.92 -3.86 -0.68
C LEU A 207 -10.36 -3.98 -1.22
N ALA A 208 -10.60 -5.01 -2.02
CA ALA A 208 -11.86 -5.28 -2.70
C ALA A 208 -12.06 -6.79 -2.93
N SER A 209 -13.25 -7.17 -3.40
CA SER A 209 -13.56 -8.56 -3.78
C SER A 209 -12.73 -9.01 -4.98
N GLN A 210 -11.72 -9.85 -4.72
CA GLN A 210 -10.79 -10.34 -5.76
C GLN A 210 -11.50 -11.15 -6.86
N LEU A 211 -12.55 -11.91 -6.49
CA LEU A 211 -13.32 -12.70 -7.45
C LEU A 211 -14.07 -11.81 -8.45
N ARG A 212 -14.73 -10.76 -7.94
CA ARG A 212 -15.48 -9.79 -8.76
C ARG A 212 -14.52 -8.92 -9.56
N LEU A 213 -13.45 -8.45 -8.93
CA LEU A 213 -12.38 -7.72 -9.62
C LEU A 213 -11.89 -8.49 -10.85
N ARG A 214 -11.54 -9.77 -10.68
CA ARG A 214 -11.04 -10.60 -11.78
C ARG A 214 -12.09 -10.89 -12.86
N LYS A 215 -13.34 -11.19 -12.48
CA LYS A 215 -14.36 -11.68 -13.43
C LYS A 215 -15.18 -10.57 -14.10
N GLU A 216 -15.42 -9.47 -13.42
CA GLU A 216 -16.44 -8.48 -13.79
C GLU A 216 -15.82 -7.10 -14.10
N ILE A 217 -14.75 -6.72 -13.41
CA ILE A 217 -14.30 -5.32 -13.36
C ILE A 217 -12.98 -5.10 -14.11
N ALA A 218 -11.92 -5.81 -13.72
CA ALA A 218 -10.58 -5.67 -14.29
C ALA A 218 -10.53 -5.88 -15.81
N PRO A 219 -11.30 -6.78 -16.44
CA PRO A 219 -11.33 -6.90 -17.90
C PRO A 219 -11.77 -5.59 -18.60
N ALA A 220 -12.72 -4.85 -18.03
CA ALA A 220 -13.17 -3.58 -18.59
C ALA A 220 -12.08 -2.49 -18.46
N TRP A 221 -11.35 -2.49 -17.35
CA TRP A 221 -10.23 -1.56 -17.15
C TRP A 221 -9.04 -1.86 -18.05
N ALA A 222 -8.72 -3.15 -18.24
CA ALA A 222 -7.70 -3.57 -19.19
C ALA A 222 -8.09 -3.20 -20.64
N ALA A 223 -9.37 -3.38 -21.00
CA ALA A 223 -9.88 -2.95 -22.31
C ALA A 223 -9.77 -1.43 -22.50
N LYS A 224 -10.05 -0.64 -21.44
CA LYS A 224 -9.86 0.82 -21.46
C LYS A 224 -8.40 1.20 -21.72
N ALA A 225 -7.46 0.63 -20.97
CA ALA A 225 -6.02 0.88 -21.17
C ALA A 225 -5.58 0.50 -22.59
N LYS A 226 -6.02 -0.65 -23.09
CA LYS A 226 -5.74 -1.10 -24.46
C LYS A 226 -6.33 -0.16 -25.53
N ALA A 227 -7.54 0.34 -25.32
CA ALA A 227 -8.17 1.32 -26.20
C ALA A 227 -7.42 2.67 -26.21
N GLY A 228 -6.76 3.02 -25.10
CA GLY A 228 -5.81 4.14 -25.01
C GLY A 228 -4.48 3.90 -25.73
N GLY A 229 -4.28 2.72 -26.34
CA GLY A 229 -3.08 2.37 -27.09
C GLY A 229 -2.01 1.65 -26.27
N ALA A 230 -2.29 1.27 -25.03
CA ALA A 230 -1.34 0.49 -24.22
C ALA A 230 -1.09 -0.89 -24.83
N GLN A 231 0.19 -1.24 -24.96
CA GLN A 231 0.68 -2.52 -25.45
C GLN A 231 1.10 -3.43 -24.29
N ALA A 232 1.53 -2.85 -23.17
CA ALA A 232 1.70 -3.51 -21.90
C ALA A 232 1.36 -2.57 -20.74
N ALA A 233 1.34 -3.10 -19.52
CA ALA A 233 1.13 -2.32 -18.31
C ALA A 233 2.12 -2.74 -17.22
N VAL A 234 2.63 -1.75 -16.48
CA VAL A 234 3.25 -1.97 -15.18
C VAL A 234 2.13 -2.09 -14.15
N LEU A 235 2.13 -3.19 -13.42
CA LEU A 235 1.19 -3.46 -12.34
C LEU A 235 1.89 -3.27 -10.99
N ILE A 236 1.37 -2.39 -10.14
CA ILE A 236 1.91 -2.17 -8.78
C ILE A 236 0.84 -2.53 -7.75
N PRO A 237 0.88 -3.76 -7.22
CA PRO A 237 0.06 -4.15 -6.10
C PRO A 237 0.66 -3.65 -4.78
N ILE A 238 -0.18 -3.07 -3.95
CA ILE A 238 0.02 -2.64 -2.56
C ILE A 238 -1.11 -3.24 -1.72
#